data_AF-A0A0C9RXG7-F1
#
_entry.id   AF-A0A0C9RXG7-F1
#
_cell.length_a   1.000
_cell.length_b   1.000
_cell.length_c   1.000
_cell.angle_alpha   90.00
_cell.angle_beta   90.00
_cell.angle_gamma   90.00
#
_symmetry.space_group_name_H-M   'P 1'
#
loop_
_entity.id
_entity.type
_entity.pdbx_description
1 polymer ?
#
loop_
_entity_poly.entity_id
_entity_poly.type
_entity_poly.pdbx_seq_one_letter_code
_entity_poly.pdbx_strand_id
1 'polypeptide(L)'
;MLRSEMDTKINMDTGRDENTRVPFVKDISFIGLLGRFIFIYWRTLVLIIWPIALLPLVIFNDGEMYRCLYVVSLMAMFWVTEVLPLPITGMIPVVLYPLMCILSTSRTADCYMNDTTMMFFGSLIIAVVIENSGLHMRVALLIIKTIGCSHRKLSLGLFCVTMFISMWISNTAATAMMIPIMETVLVELETQGLGRMFEADNSTEEGPDRPKQPTHTTMVYYLSAAYASSIGGIGTLVGSGTNLTLKGIYEERFKESPGINFASWMLYAVPAMLLMGLLTWLWLQIMYMGLFRPTSEDAKAINIGAQGEKVAASVIEQKYKELGPIT
;
A
#
# COMPACT_ATOMS: atom_id res chain seq x y z
N MET A 1 -3.37 54.60 30.35
CA MET A 1 -4.29 53.48 30.66
C MET A 1 -3.72 52.12 30.27
N LEU A 2 -3.21 51.91 29.05
CA LEU A 2 -2.64 50.61 28.63
C LEU A 2 -1.35 50.12 29.37
N ARG A 3 -0.64 51.00 30.09
CA ARG A 3 0.57 50.62 30.85
C ARG A 3 0.26 50.15 32.28
N SER A 4 -0.84 50.60 32.86
CA SER A 4 -1.27 50.25 34.22
C SER A 4 -1.98 48.90 34.29
N GLU A 5 -2.68 48.49 33.22
CA GLU A 5 -3.26 47.14 33.11
C GLU A 5 -2.19 46.06 32.86
N MET A 6 -1.03 46.43 32.32
CA MET A 6 0.08 45.52 32.07
C MET A 6 0.83 45.19 33.36
N ASP A 7 1.12 46.20 34.19
CA ASP A 7 1.81 46.01 35.48
C ASP A 7 0.94 45.27 36.52
N THR A 8 -0.39 45.38 36.42
CA THR A 8 -1.32 44.64 37.29
C THR A 8 -1.41 43.16 36.90
N LYS A 9 -1.25 42.82 35.61
CA LYS A 9 -1.17 41.41 35.16
C LYS A 9 0.18 40.75 35.44
N ILE A 10 1.27 41.52 35.48
CA ILE A 10 2.61 41.00 35.80
C ILE A 10 2.75 40.68 37.29
N ASN A 11 2.12 41.46 38.19
CA ASN A 11 2.20 41.25 39.64
C ASN A 11 1.16 40.25 40.22
N MET A 12 0.23 39.74 39.42
CA MET A 12 -0.75 38.71 39.86
C MET A 12 -0.29 37.26 39.61
N ASP A 13 0.80 37.03 38.88
CA ASP A 13 1.32 35.68 38.60
C ASP A 13 2.56 35.33 39.46
N THR A 14 2.96 36.21 40.40
CA THR A 14 4.02 36.01 41.41
C THR A 14 3.59 35.16 42.61
N GLY A 15 2.51 34.39 42.48
CA GLY A 15 2.02 33.43 43.46
C GLY A 15 2.13 31.98 43.00
N ARG A 16 3.09 31.64 42.12
CA ARG A 16 3.32 30.25 41.71
C ARG A 16 4.20 29.52 42.72
N ASP A 17 3.56 28.58 43.40
CA ASP A 17 4.13 27.39 44.05
C ASP A 17 5.61 27.16 43.76
N GLU A 18 6.43 27.21 44.81
CA GLU A 18 7.82 26.67 44.85
C GLU A 18 7.89 25.16 44.56
N ASN A 19 6.80 24.53 44.10
CA ASN A 19 6.65 23.09 43.94
C ASN A 19 6.36 22.61 42.50
N THR A 20 6.40 23.49 41.50
CA THR A 20 6.45 23.06 40.08
C THR A 20 7.87 23.19 39.54
N ARG A 21 8.79 22.43 40.15
CA ARG A 21 9.96 21.97 39.40
C ARG A 21 9.41 21.11 38.26
N VAL A 22 9.44 21.65 37.05
CA VAL A 22 9.47 20.83 35.82
C VAL A 22 10.47 19.70 36.12
N PRO A 23 10.10 18.41 36.04
CA PRO A 23 11.03 17.35 36.35
C PRO A 23 12.15 17.42 35.31
N PHE A 24 13.22 18.12 35.66
CA PHE A 24 14.47 18.15 34.93
C PHE A 24 14.90 16.69 34.81
N VAL A 25 14.98 16.24 33.56
CA VAL A 25 15.18 14.87 33.13
C VAL A 25 16.19 14.17 34.05
N LYS A 26 15.65 13.27 34.88
CA LYS A 26 16.37 12.40 35.82
C LYS A 26 17.46 11.64 35.05
N ASP A 27 18.69 11.64 35.58
CA ASP A 27 19.91 10.99 35.08
C ASP A 27 19.69 9.87 34.06
N ILE A 28 19.60 10.22 32.78
CA ILE A 28 19.72 9.24 31.71
C ILE A 28 21.21 8.94 31.60
N SER A 29 21.62 7.73 31.96
CA SER A 29 22.99 7.27 31.78
C SER A 29 23.44 7.53 30.34
N PHE A 30 24.72 7.86 30.12
CA PHE A 30 25.26 8.10 28.77
C PHE A 30 24.90 6.96 27.79
N ILE A 31 24.84 5.72 28.28
CA ILE A 31 24.40 4.53 27.54
C ILE A 31 22.92 4.61 27.12
N GLY A 32 22.03 5.08 28.01
CA GLY A 32 20.63 5.30 27.68
C GLY A 32 20.43 6.45 26.68
N LEU A 33 21.26 7.49 26.76
CA LEU A 33 21.24 8.60 25.80
C LEU A 33 21.74 8.13 24.42
N LEU A 34 22.84 7.36 24.40
CA LEU A 34 23.40 6.77 23.19
C LEU A 34 22.42 5.80 22.53
N GLY A 35 21.75 4.95 23.32
CA GLY A 35 20.72 4.04 22.82
C GLY A 35 19.55 4.77 22.16
N ARG A 36 19.05 5.86 22.79
CA ARG A 36 18.02 6.72 22.20
C ARG A 36 18.51 7.42 20.93
N PHE A 37 19.74 7.91 20.92
CA PHE A 37 20.34 8.52 19.75
C PHE A 37 20.43 7.54 18.58
N ILE A 38 20.95 6.33 18.80
CA ILE A 38 21.03 5.28 17.78
C ILE A 38 19.63 4.93 17.28
N PHE A 39 18.65 4.76 18.17
CA PHE A 39 17.28 4.43 17.78
C PHE A 39 16.63 5.52 16.93
N ILE A 40 16.89 6.79 17.22
CA ILE A 40 16.31 7.92 16.46
C ILE A 40 17.03 8.07 15.10
N TYR A 41 18.36 7.97 15.08
CA TYR A 41 19.19 8.28 13.90
C TYR A 41 19.70 7.04 13.16
N TRP A 42 19.17 5.84 13.43
CA TRP A 42 19.67 4.58 12.85
C TRP A 42 19.76 4.63 11.33
N ARG A 43 18.81 5.30 10.64
CA ARG A 43 18.82 5.47 9.18
C ARG A 43 20.04 6.28 8.73
N THR A 44 20.30 7.42 9.35
CA THR A 44 21.46 8.26 9.05
C THR A 44 22.77 7.55 9.38
N LEU A 45 22.80 6.76 10.46
CA LEU A 45 23.95 5.94 10.81
C LEU A 45 24.24 4.89 9.73
N VAL A 46 23.24 4.16 9.25
CA VAL A 46 23.41 3.21 8.14
C VAL A 46 23.89 3.93 6.88
N LEU A 47 23.32 5.10 6.55
CA LEU A 47 23.70 5.89 5.37
C LEU A 47 25.20 6.26 5.35
N ILE A 48 25.78 6.57 6.51
CA ILE A 48 27.17 7.04 6.61
C ILE A 48 28.13 5.88 6.91
N ILE A 49 27.80 5.03 7.87
CA ILE A 49 28.69 3.97 8.36
C ILE A 49 28.83 2.87 7.30
N TRP A 50 27.75 2.51 6.59
CA TRP A 50 27.78 1.41 5.63
C TRP A 50 28.73 1.65 4.45
N PRO A 51 28.70 2.82 3.76
CA PRO A 51 29.69 3.13 2.74
C PRO A 51 31.13 3.12 3.27
N ILE A 52 31.36 3.63 4.48
CA ILE A 52 32.70 3.68 5.11
C ILE A 52 33.20 2.27 5.43
N ALA A 53 32.33 1.41 5.97
CA ALA A 53 32.66 0.03 6.29
C ALA A 53 33.04 -0.78 5.04
N LEU A 54 32.48 -0.43 3.87
CA LEU A 54 32.79 -1.06 2.59
C LEU A 54 33.99 -0.44 1.85
N LEU A 55 34.50 0.74 2.25
CA LEU A 55 35.66 1.38 1.61
C LEU A 55 36.92 0.49 1.52
N PRO A 56 37.28 -0.33 2.53
CA PRO A 56 38.38 -1.28 2.44
C PRO A 56 38.32 -2.16 1.18
N LEU A 57 37.12 -2.53 0.73
CA LEU A 57 36.92 -3.41 -0.42
C LEU A 57 37.41 -2.78 -1.73
N VAL A 58 37.32 -1.46 -1.84
CA VAL A 58 37.80 -0.68 -3.01
C VAL A 58 39.28 -0.33 -2.86
N ILE A 59 39.73 0.01 -1.66
CA ILE A 59 41.10 0.50 -1.42
C ILE A 59 42.12 -0.64 -1.52
N PHE A 60 41.79 -1.84 -1.01
CA PHE A 60 42.73 -2.96 -1.00
C PHE A 60 42.84 -3.69 -2.34
N ASN A 61 41.83 -3.60 -3.20
CA ASN A 61 41.83 -4.28 -4.50
C ASN A 61 41.33 -3.34 -5.60
N ASP A 62 42.20 -3.02 -6.56
CA ASP A 62 41.90 -2.05 -7.61
C ASP A 62 41.11 -2.63 -8.81
N GLY A 63 40.61 -3.86 -8.68
CA GLY A 63 39.85 -4.53 -9.74
C GLY A 63 38.46 -3.91 -9.94
N GLU A 64 38.04 -3.76 -11.19
CA GLU A 64 36.69 -3.30 -11.56
C GLU A 64 35.58 -4.10 -10.86
N MET A 65 35.81 -5.41 -10.66
CA MET A 65 34.90 -6.31 -9.94
C MET A 65 34.62 -5.87 -8.51
N TYR A 66 35.64 -5.39 -7.77
CA TYR A 66 35.48 -4.95 -6.39
C TYR A 66 34.77 -3.60 -6.30
N ARG A 67 35.03 -2.70 -7.25
CA ARG A 67 34.30 -1.42 -7.35
C ARG A 67 32.81 -1.64 -7.65
N CYS A 68 32.50 -2.59 -8.54
CA CYS A 68 31.12 -3.00 -8.81
C CYS A 68 30.47 -3.62 -7.57
N LEU A 69 31.16 -4.55 -6.90
CA LEU A 69 30.69 -5.18 -5.66
C LEU A 69 30.38 -4.15 -4.57
N TYR A 70 31.23 -3.13 -4.40
CA TYR A 70 31.00 -2.02 -3.48
C TYR A 70 29.65 -1.34 -3.74
N VAL A 71 29.39 -0.93 -5.00
CA VAL A 71 28.14 -0.25 -5.35
C VAL A 71 26.94 -1.16 -5.17
N VAL A 72 27.03 -2.43 -5.57
CA VAL A 72 25.95 -3.41 -5.40
C VAL A 72 25.65 -3.67 -3.93
N SER A 73 26.67 -3.85 -3.07
CA SER A 73 26.49 -4.04 -1.63
C SER A 73 25.91 -2.79 -0.94
N LEU A 74 26.28 -1.60 -1.41
CA LEU A 74 25.71 -0.34 -0.94
C LEU A 74 24.22 -0.25 -1.29
N MET A 75 23.87 -0.50 -2.55
CA MET A 75 22.47 -0.52 -3.00
C MET A 75 21.64 -1.58 -2.28
N ALA A 76 22.17 -2.81 -2.13
CA ALA A 76 21.48 -3.90 -1.45
C ALA A 76 21.10 -3.52 -0.02
N MET A 77 22.03 -2.90 0.73
CA MET A 77 21.72 -2.46 2.08
C MET A 77 20.69 -1.33 2.09
N PHE A 78 20.81 -0.35 1.20
CA PHE A 78 19.88 0.78 1.13
C PHE A 78 18.47 0.37 0.70
N TRP A 79 18.34 -0.64 -0.17
CA TRP A 79 17.03 -1.22 -0.53
C TRP A 79 16.41 -2.01 0.62
N VAL A 80 17.18 -2.83 1.34
CA VAL A 80 16.65 -3.64 2.47
C VAL A 80 16.26 -2.77 3.66
N THR A 81 17.01 -1.70 3.92
CA THR A 81 16.77 -0.80 5.06
C THR A 81 15.90 0.40 4.72
N GLU A 82 15.61 0.63 3.43
CA GLU A 82 14.89 1.79 2.91
C GLU A 82 15.38 3.12 3.49
N VAL A 83 16.69 3.25 3.71
CA VAL A 83 17.31 4.44 4.32
C VAL A 83 17.18 5.67 3.41
N LEU A 84 17.18 5.45 2.10
CA LEU A 84 16.84 6.44 1.09
C LEU A 84 15.59 5.95 0.33
N PRO A 85 14.76 6.87 -0.20
CA PRO A 85 13.69 6.52 -1.13
C PRO A 85 14.21 5.60 -2.25
N LEU A 86 13.45 4.55 -2.58
CA LEU A 86 13.82 3.55 -3.58
C LEU A 86 14.28 4.15 -4.92
N PRO A 87 13.66 5.22 -5.46
CA PRO A 87 14.12 5.85 -6.70
C PRO A 87 15.50 6.50 -6.57
N ILE A 88 15.83 7.08 -5.41
CA ILE A 88 17.14 7.71 -5.16
C ILE A 88 18.21 6.62 -5.10
N THR A 89 17.96 5.54 -4.36
CA THR A 89 18.86 4.38 -4.32
C THR A 89 19.07 3.79 -5.71
N GLY A 90 17.99 3.69 -6.50
CA GLY A 90 18.05 3.21 -7.88
C GLY A 90 18.87 4.10 -8.83
N MET A 91 19.08 5.38 -8.52
CA MET A 91 19.88 6.32 -9.33
C MET A 91 21.36 6.37 -8.94
N ILE A 92 21.76 5.72 -7.84
CA ILE A 92 23.15 5.68 -7.38
C ILE A 92 24.14 5.21 -8.47
N PRO A 93 23.86 4.14 -9.25
CA PRO A 93 24.75 3.71 -10.33
C PRO A 93 25.03 4.77 -11.39
N VAL A 94 24.07 5.66 -11.69
CA VAL A 94 24.24 6.74 -12.68
C VAL A 94 25.44 7.63 -12.35
N VAL A 95 25.69 7.84 -11.06
CA VAL A 95 26.80 8.67 -10.56
C VAL A 95 28.02 7.82 -10.22
N LEU A 96 27.84 6.72 -9.49
CA LEU A 96 28.97 5.94 -8.98
C LEU A 96 29.66 5.10 -10.06
N TYR A 97 28.95 4.59 -11.08
CA TYR A 97 29.61 3.78 -12.12
C TYR A 97 30.61 4.58 -12.95
N PRO A 98 30.30 5.80 -13.43
CA PRO A 98 31.28 6.65 -14.10
C PRO A 98 32.40 7.12 -13.16
N LEU A 99 32.07 7.49 -11.91
CA LEU A 99 33.06 7.98 -10.94
C LEU A 99 34.11 6.93 -10.58
N MET A 100 33.69 5.67 -10.45
CA MET A 100 34.54 4.54 -10.08
C MET A 100 35.16 3.86 -11.31
N CYS A 101 35.00 4.44 -12.51
CA CYS A 101 35.44 3.88 -13.79
C CYS A 101 34.96 2.43 -14.03
N ILE A 102 33.74 2.09 -13.61
CA ILE A 102 33.12 0.78 -13.85
C ILE A 102 32.47 0.76 -15.24
N LEU A 103 31.72 1.82 -15.56
CA LEU A 103 30.99 1.94 -16.81
C LEU A 103 30.94 3.40 -17.25
N SER A 104 30.97 3.66 -18.56
CA SER A 104 30.88 5.03 -19.07
C SER A 104 29.49 5.62 -18.88
N THR A 105 29.39 6.95 -18.75
CA THR A 105 28.11 7.66 -18.54
C THR A 105 27.05 7.30 -19.58
N SER A 106 27.44 7.19 -20.86
CA SER A 106 26.52 6.80 -21.94
C SER A 106 25.96 5.39 -21.72
N ARG A 107 26.84 4.41 -21.48
CA ARG A 107 26.42 3.03 -21.27
C ARG A 107 25.58 2.86 -20.01
N THR A 108 25.90 3.60 -18.94
CA THR A 108 25.08 3.58 -17.72
C THR A 108 23.70 4.17 -18.00
N ALA A 109 23.59 5.28 -18.74
CA ALA A 109 22.31 5.88 -19.08
C ALA A 109 21.44 4.98 -19.97
N ASP A 110 22.05 4.27 -20.92
CA ASP A 110 21.35 3.31 -21.79
C ASP A 110 20.65 2.20 -20.98
N CYS A 111 21.21 1.78 -19.85
CA CYS A 111 20.59 0.80 -18.95
C CYS A 111 19.27 1.28 -18.33
N TYR A 112 19.06 2.60 -18.18
CA TYR A 112 17.82 3.17 -17.62
C TYR A 112 16.75 3.40 -18.69
N MET A 113 17.15 3.59 -19.95
CA MET A 113 16.27 3.89 -21.08
C MET A 113 16.07 2.66 -21.97
N ASN A 114 15.58 1.57 -21.39
CA ASN A 114 15.24 0.36 -22.14
C ASN A 114 13.76 0.34 -22.55
N ASP A 115 13.43 -0.55 -23.50
CA ASP A 115 12.06 -0.72 -24.03
C ASP A 115 11.03 -1.04 -22.94
N THR A 116 11.46 -1.74 -21.89
CA THR A 116 10.60 -2.11 -20.76
C THR A 116 10.27 -0.90 -19.88
N THR A 117 11.22 -0.01 -19.63
CA THR A 117 11.00 1.27 -18.94
C THR A 117 10.09 2.17 -19.78
N MET A 118 10.26 2.22 -21.10
CA MET A 118 9.38 2.99 -22.00
C MET A 118 7.95 2.44 -22.01
N MET A 119 7.80 1.11 -22.02
CA MET A 119 6.49 0.45 -21.87
C MET A 119 5.83 0.80 -20.54
N PHE A 120 6.61 0.84 -19.45
CA PHE A 120 6.10 1.25 -18.13
C PHE A 120 5.57 2.68 -18.14
N PHE A 121 6.32 3.63 -18.70
CA PHE A 121 5.86 5.03 -18.84
C PHE A 121 4.56 5.12 -19.64
N GLY A 122 4.48 4.44 -20.79
CA GLY A 122 3.26 4.40 -21.61
C GLY A 122 2.06 3.84 -20.85
N SER A 123 2.28 2.80 -20.05
CA SER A 123 1.22 2.20 -19.26
C SER A 123 0.73 3.07 -18.10
N LEU A 124 1.61 3.84 -17.45
CA LEU A 124 1.22 4.79 -16.41
C LEU A 124 0.36 5.91 -16.99
N ILE A 125 0.68 6.39 -18.19
CA ILE A 125 -0.13 7.40 -18.88
C ILE A 125 -1.53 6.85 -19.16
N ILE A 126 -1.64 5.63 -19.69
CA ILE A 126 -2.94 4.99 -19.94
C ILE A 126 -3.72 4.79 -18.63
N ALA A 127 -3.05 4.35 -17.56
CA ALA A 127 -3.66 4.17 -16.25
C ALA A 127 -4.29 5.48 -15.74
N VAL A 128 -3.56 6.60 -15.82
CA VAL A 128 -4.06 7.93 -15.42
C VAL A 128 -5.24 8.39 -16.29
N VAL A 129 -5.24 8.09 -17.59
CA VAL A 129 -6.38 8.39 -18.48
C VAL A 129 -7.62 7.58 -18.09
N ILE A 130 -7.46 6.29 -17.79
CA ILE A 130 -8.55 5.42 -17.32
C ILE A 130 -9.07 5.86 -15.94
N GLU A 131 -8.18 6.38 -15.10
CA GLU A 131 -8.53 6.96 -13.79
C GLU A 131 -9.35 8.24 -13.96
N ASN A 132 -8.84 9.21 -14.72
CA ASN A 132 -9.51 10.50 -14.93
C ASN A 132 -10.84 10.40 -15.68
N SER A 133 -11.01 9.38 -16.55
CA SER A 133 -12.29 9.13 -17.23
C SER A 133 -13.36 8.49 -16.32
N GLY A 134 -12.98 8.01 -15.13
CA GLY A 134 -13.87 7.26 -14.24
C GLY A 134 -14.33 5.91 -14.82
N LEU A 135 -13.70 5.43 -15.91
CA LEU A 135 -14.10 4.20 -16.60
C LEU A 135 -14.03 2.99 -15.66
N HIS A 136 -12.94 2.89 -14.90
CA HIS A 136 -12.72 1.83 -13.92
C HIS A 136 -13.87 1.77 -12.89
N MET A 137 -14.39 2.91 -12.42
CA MET A 137 -15.50 2.98 -11.47
C MET A 137 -16.83 2.55 -12.11
N ARG A 138 -17.07 2.91 -13.37
CA ARG A 138 -18.27 2.46 -14.10
C ARG A 138 -18.27 0.94 -14.26
N VAL A 139 -17.13 0.36 -14.63
CA VAL A 139 -16.95 -1.09 -14.76
C VAL A 139 -17.12 -1.77 -13.40
N ALA A 140 -16.53 -1.19 -12.35
CA ALA A 140 -16.66 -1.67 -10.98
C ALA A 140 -18.13 -1.81 -10.55
N LEU A 141 -18.90 -0.74 -10.67
CA LEU A 141 -20.31 -0.73 -10.26
C LEU A 141 -21.19 -1.63 -11.15
N LEU A 142 -20.86 -1.78 -12.44
CA LEU A 142 -21.54 -2.72 -13.33
C LEU A 142 -21.35 -4.18 -12.86
N ILE A 143 -20.13 -4.54 -12.45
CA ILE A 143 -19.80 -5.87 -11.93
C ILE A 143 -20.54 -6.13 -10.61
N ILE A 144 -20.56 -5.16 -9.71
CA ILE A 144 -21.25 -5.30 -8.42
C ILE A 144 -22.78 -5.45 -8.65
N LYS A 145 -23.34 -4.67 -9.58
CA LYS A 145 -24.76 -4.76 -9.95
C LYS A 145 -25.16 -6.13 -10.51
N THR A 146 -24.24 -6.83 -11.18
CA THR A 146 -24.53 -8.15 -11.79
C THR A 146 -24.41 -9.32 -10.83
N ILE A 147 -23.54 -9.26 -9.82
CA ILE A 147 -23.29 -10.38 -8.88
C ILE A 147 -24.37 -10.49 -7.79
N GLY A 148 -24.97 -9.36 -7.39
CA GLY A 148 -26.05 -9.29 -6.40
C GLY A 148 -25.58 -8.85 -5.00
N CYS A 149 -26.53 -8.69 -4.08
CA CYS A 149 -26.33 -7.84 -2.90
C CYS A 149 -26.33 -8.57 -1.54
N SER A 150 -26.13 -9.89 -1.52
CA SER A 150 -25.81 -10.62 -0.28
C SER A 150 -24.39 -10.27 0.17
N HIS A 151 -24.09 -10.26 1.47
CA HIS A 151 -22.75 -9.99 2.00
C HIS A 151 -21.63 -10.78 1.30
N ARG A 152 -21.87 -12.07 1.02
CA ARG A 152 -20.91 -12.94 0.33
C ARG A 152 -20.73 -12.58 -1.15
N LYS A 153 -21.85 -12.27 -1.82
CA LYS A 153 -21.89 -11.86 -3.24
C LYS A 153 -21.26 -10.48 -3.43
N LEU A 154 -21.54 -9.56 -2.51
CA LEU A 154 -21.00 -8.21 -2.48
C LEU A 154 -19.49 -8.22 -2.22
N SER A 155 -19.03 -9.01 -1.24
CA SER A 155 -17.61 -9.26 -1.01
C SER A 155 -16.91 -9.85 -2.25
N LEU A 156 -17.52 -10.83 -2.91
CA LEU A 156 -17.00 -11.39 -4.17
C LEU A 156 -16.91 -10.34 -5.28
N GLY A 157 -17.96 -9.53 -5.46
CA GLY A 157 -17.98 -8.48 -6.46
C GLY A 157 -16.89 -7.44 -6.23
N LEU A 158 -16.75 -6.95 -5.00
CA LEU A 158 -15.70 -6.00 -4.65
C LEU A 158 -14.29 -6.61 -4.77
N PHE A 159 -14.12 -7.90 -4.44
CA PHE A 159 -12.87 -8.62 -4.63
C PHE A 159 -12.50 -8.70 -6.13
N CYS A 160 -13.43 -9.16 -6.98
CA CYS A 160 -13.21 -9.28 -8.42
C CYS A 160 -12.94 -7.92 -9.08
N VAL A 161 -13.66 -6.88 -8.67
CA VAL A 161 -13.45 -5.51 -9.13
C VAL A 161 -12.05 -5.01 -8.76
N THR A 162 -11.65 -5.16 -7.50
CA THR A 162 -10.33 -4.71 -7.04
C THR A 162 -9.22 -5.43 -7.82
N MET A 163 -9.37 -6.74 -8.00
CA MET A 163 -8.43 -7.56 -8.77
C MET A 163 -8.35 -7.09 -10.23
N PHE A 164 -9.49 -6.81 -10.86
CA PHE A 164 -9.52 -6.32 -12.24
C PHE A 164 -8.91 -4.92 -12.38
N ILE A 165 -9.19 -3.99 -11.46
CA ILE A 165 -8.62 -2.65 -11.49
C ILE A 165 -7.09 -2.70 -11.33
N SER A 166 -6.61 -3.55 -10.42
CA SER A 166 -5.17 -3.69 -10.15
C SER A 166 -4.38 -4.38 -11.27
N MET A 167 -5.06 -4.93 -12.28
CA MET A 167 -4.39 -5.36 -13.52
C MET A 167 -3.87 -4.18 -14.36
N TRP A 168 -4.41 -2.98 -14.16
CA TRP A 168 -4.12 -1.82 -15.02
C TRP A 168 -3.52 -0.65 -14.24
N ILE A 169 -3.83 -0.57 -12.95
CA ILE A 169 -3.39 0.48 -12.04
C ILE A 169 -2.50 -0.16 -10.97
N SER A 170 -1.56 0.60 -10.40
CA SER A 170 -0.70 0.10 -9.32
C SER A 170 -1.52 -0.42 -8.12
N ASN A 171 -1.03 -1.49 -7.50
CA ASN A 171 -1.67 -2.13 -6.33
C ASN A 171 -2.02 -1.14 -5.22
N THR A 172 -1.12 -0.18 -4.96
CA THR A 172 -1.32 0.87 -3.94
C THR A 172 -2.48 1.80 -4.32
N ALA A 173 -2.53 2.28 -5.56
CA ALA A 173 -3.60 3.16 -6.02
C ALA A 173 -4.95 2.41 -6.10
N ALA A 174 -4.97 1.17 -6.58
CA ALA A 174 -6.17 0.34 -6.58
C ALA A 174 -6.72 0.12 -5.16
N THR A 175 -5.84 -0.12 -4.18
CA THR A 175 -6.24 -0.28 -2.77
C THR A 175 -6.76 1.04 -2.19
N ALA A 176 -6.05 2.14 -2.41
CA ALA A 176 -6.44 3.47 -1.93
C ALA A 176 -7.80 3.92 -2.48
N MET A 177 -8.10 3.57 -3.73
CA MET A 177 -9.40 3.83 -4.36
C MET A 177 -10.53 2.97 -3.80
N MET A 178 -10.27 1.68 -3.53
CA MET A 178 -11.30 0.76 -3.05
C MET A 178 -11.67 0.98 -1.58
N ILE A 179 -10.75 1.51 -0.75
CA ILE A 179 -11.00 1.77 0.68
C ILE A 179 -12.23 2.69 0.89
N PRO A 180 -12.31 3.90 0.29
CA PRO A 180 -13.49 4.77 0.43
C PRO A 180 -14.79 4.15 -0.12
N ILE A 181 -14.70 3.35 -1.19
CA ILE A 181 -15.87 2.67 -1.77
C ILE A 181 -16.40 1.64 -0.78
N MET A 182 -15.51 0.81 -0.21
CA MET A 182 -15.86 -0.19 0.79
C MET A 182 -16.41 0.44 2.05
N GLU A 183 -15.81 1.53 2.52
CA GLU A 183 -16.31 2.30 3.66
C GLU A 183 -17.71 2.83 3.40
N THR A 184 -17.95 3.43 2.22
CA THR A 184 -19.27 3.94 1.84
C THR A 184 -20.32 2.82 1.81
N VAL A 185 -19.96 1.65 1.28
CA VAL A 185 -20.84 0.47 1.26
C VAL A 185 -21.13 -0.02 2.69
N LEU A 186 -20.12 -0.08 3.55
CA LEU A 186 -20.25 -0.54 4.94
C LEU A 186 -21.11 0.41 5.80
N VAL A 187 -20.88 1.71 5.69
CA VAL A 187 -21.65 2.75 6.42
C VAL A 187 -23.13 2.70 6.04
N GLU A 188 -23.42 2.50 4.76
CA GLU A 188 -24.80 2.41 4.30
C GLU A 188 -25.47 1.11 4.76
N LEU A 189 -24.74 -0.02 4.75
CA LEU A 189 -25.23 -1.26 5.35
C LEU A 189 -25.53 -1.08 6.85
N GLU A 190 -24.68 -0.34 7.58
CA GLU A 190 -24.91 -0.05 9.00
C GLU A 190 -26.13 0.85 9.24
N THR A 191 -26.28 1.92 8.45
CA THR A 191 -27.40 2.87 8.54
C THR A 191 -28.76 2.17 8.35
N GLN A 192 -28.77 1.10 7.56
CA GLN A 192 -29.96 0.32 7.25
C GLN A 192 -30.17 -0.84 8.22
N GLY A 193 -29.31 -0.98 9.24
CA GLY A 193 -29.35 -2.06 10.23
C GLY A 193 -28.93 -3.43 9.68
N LEU A 194 -28.21 -3.44 8.55
CA LEU A 194 -27.80 -4.62 7.77
C LEU A 194 -26.36 -5.08 8.08
N GLY A 195 -25.75 -4.52 9.12
CA GLY A 195 -24.41 -4.84 9.57
C GLY A 195 -23.98 -3.86 10.65
N ARG A 196 -22.86 -4.16 11.31
CA ARG A 196 -22.19 -3.21 12.21
C ARG A 196 -20.75 -3.09 11.77
N MET A 197 -20.27 -1.87 11.63
CA MET A 197 -18.89 -1.65 11.20
C MET A 197 -17.92 -1.95 12.35
N PHE A 198 -18.30 -1.59 13.57
CA PHE A 198 -17.54 -1.78 14.79
C PHE A 198 -18.28 -2.68 15.78
N GLU A 199 -17.52 -3.40 16.59
CA GLU A 199 -18.10 -4.18 17.68
C GLU A 199 -18.76 -3.26 18.71
N ALA A 200 -19.88 -3.72 19.29
CA ALA A 200 -20.51 -3.00 20.38
C ALA A 200 -19.57 -3.05 21.59
N ASP A 201 -19.27 -1.89 22.18
CA ASP A 201 -18.43 -1.81 23.36
C ASP A 201 -19.15 -2.49 24.53
N ASN A 202 -18.78 -3.73 24.82
CA ASN A 202 -19.34 -4.51 25.92
C ASN A 202 -18.70 -4.15 27.26
N SER A 203 -17.82 -3.14 27.30
CA SER A 203 -17.13 -2.72 28.52
C SER A 203 -17.84 -1.54 29.19
N THR A 204 -18.10 -1.65 30.50
CA THR A 204 -18.79 -0.66 31.36
C THR A 204 -17.99 0.63 31.58
N GLU A 205 -16.90 0.85 30.85
CA GLU A 205 -15.96 1.96 31.04
C GLU A 205 -15.88 2.81 29.77
N GLU A 206 -16.76 3.80 29.69
CA GLU A 206 -16.74 4.83 28.64
C GLU A 206 -15.52 5.76 28.83
N GLY A 207 -14.44 5.45 28.10
CA GLY A 207 -13.29 6.36 27.94
C GLY A 207 -13.29 6.94 26.52
N PRO A 208 -13.13 8.26 26.32
CA PRO A 208 -13.25 8.91 25.01
C PRO A 208 -12.16 8.54 23.96
N ASP A 209 -11.17 7.73 24.32
CA ASP A 209 -9.95 7.50 23.52
C ASP A 209 -9.65 6.01 23.20
N ARG A 210 -10.61 5.09 23.40
CA ARG A 210 -10.41 3.68 23.04
C ARG A 210 -10.60 3.47 21.52
N PRO A 211 -9.65 2.83 20.81
CA PRO A 211 -9.84 2.53 19.39
C PRO A 211 -10.97 1.51 19.22
N LYS A 212 -12.01 1.88 18.47
CA LYS A 212 -13.13 0.99 18.14
C LYS A 212 -12.61 -0.21 17.35
N GLN A 213 -12.95 -1.43 17.79
CA GLN A 213 -12.54 -2.65 17.09
C GLN A 213 -13.47 -2.93 15.91
N PRO A 214 -12.93 -3.16 14.69
CA PRO A 214 -13.75 -3.48 13.53
C PRO A 214 -14.33 -4.88 13.63
N THR A 215 -15.56 -5.08 13.18
CA THR A 215 -16.18 -6.41 13.13
C THR A 215 -15.48 -7.31 12.11
N HIS A 216 -15.64 -8.63 12.27
CA HIS A 216 -15.16 -9.62 11.28
C HIS A 216 -15.67 -9.32 9.86
N THR A 217 -16.90 -8.82 9.73
CA THR A 217 -17.47 -8.40 8.46
C THR A 217 -16.67 -7.27 7.83
N THR A 218 -16.41 -6.19 8.59
CA THR A 218 -15.59 -5.05 8.16
C THR A 218 -14.18 -5.48 7.76
N MET A 219 -13.55 -6.36 8.55
CA MET A 219 -12.23 -6.91 8.25
C MET A 219 -12.20 -7.59 6.88
N VAL A 220 -13.23 -8.39 6.52
CA VAL A 220 -13.26 -9.08 5.22
C VAL A 220 -13.27 -8.12 4.06
N TYR A 221 -14.02 -7.03 4.11
CA TYR A 221 -14.04 -6.07 3.00
C TYR A 221 -12.65 -5.46 2.80
N TYR A 222 -12.05 -4.90 3.86
CA TYR A 222 -10.72 -4.29 3.74
C TYR A 222 -9.61 -5.28 3.37
N LEU A 223 -9.61 -6.49 3.97
CA LEU A 223 -8.67 -7.55 3.59
C LEU A 223 -8.91 -8.02 2.15
N SER A 224 -10.16 -8.07 1.70
CA SER A 224 -10.48 -8.38 0.30
C SER A 224 -9.84 -7.36 -0.63
N ALA A 225 -9.90 -6.06 -0.34
CA ALA A 225 -9.23 -5.05 -1.17
C ALA A 225 -7.71 -5.24 -1.20
N ALA A 226 -7.07 -5.42 -0.04
CA ALA A 226 -5.62 -5.54 0.05
C ALA A 226 -5.07 -6.79 -0.67
N TYR A 227 -5.74 -7.94 -0.50
CA TYR A 227 -5.33 -9.17 -1.18
C TYR A 227 -5.69 -9.16 -2.67
N ALA A 228 -6.90 -8.71 -3.02
CA ALA A 228 -7.33 -8.67 -4.41
C ALA A 228 -6.48 -7.73 -5.26
N SER A 229 -6.06 -6.57 -4.73
CA SER A 229 -5.17 -5.66 -5.46
C SER A 229 -3.82 -6.34 -5.73
N SER A 230 -3.22 -6.94 -4.71
CA SER A 230 -1.95 -7.64 -4.82
C SER A 230 -2.00 -8.80 -5.83
N ILE A 231 -3.08 -9.59 -5.82
CA ILE A 231 -3.30 -10.69 -6.76
C ILE A 231 -3.55 -10.15 -8.17
N GLY A 232 -4.37 -9.11 -8.31
CA GLY A 232 -4.69 -8.48 -9.58
C GLY A 232 -3.47 -7.97 -10.33
N GLY A 233 -2.50 -7.42 -9.59
CA GLY A 233 -1.22 -6.94 -10.14
C GLY A 233 -0.38 -8.03 -10.83
N ILE A 234 -0.67 -9.31 -10.62
CA ILE A 234 0.01 -10.43 -11.27
C ILE A 234 -0.50 -10.62 -12.71
N GLY A 235 -1.76 -10.27 -12.98
CA GLY A 235 -2.45 -10.63 -14.22
C GLY A 235 -1.88 -10.02 -15.51
N THR A 236 -1.27 -8.84 -15.44
CA THR A 236 -0.66 -8.17 -16.61
C THR A 236 0.77 -7.76 -16.31
N LEU A 237 1.54 -7.44 -17.36
CA LEU A 237 2.88 -6.89 -17.18
C LEU A 237 2.87 -5.55 -16.43
N VAL A 238 1.83 -4.74 -16.63
CA VAL A 238 1.75 -3.38 -16.09
C VAL A 238 1.33 -3.33 -14.62
N GLY A 239 0.56 -4.33 -14.17
CA GLY A 239 -0.05 -4.31 -12.84
C GLY A 239 0.96 -4.18 -11.68
N SER A 240 2.15 -4.78 -11.83
CA SER A 240 3.22 -4.69 -10.83
C SER A 240 4.59 -4.45 -11.46
N GLY A 241 5.38 -3.58 -10.84
CA GLY A 241 6.76 -3.32 -11.25
C GLY A 241 7.64 -4.57 -11.25
N THR A 242 7.33 -5.58 -10.43
CA THR A 242 8.04 -6.87 -10.41
C THR A 242 7.95 -7.60 -11.76
N ASN A 243 6.81 -7.52 -12.44
CA ASN A 243 6.59 -8.22 -13.72
C ASN A 243 7.42 -7.56 -14.82
N LEU A 244 7.51 -6.23 -14.81
CA LEU A 244 8.37 -5.46 -15.71
C LEU A 244 9.84 -5.70 -15.43
N THR A 245 10.26 -5.71 -14.18
CA THR A 245 11.65 -6.06 -13.81
C THR A 245 12.02 -7.45 -14.32
N LEU A 246 11.12 -8.44 -14.17
CA LEU A 246 11.34 -9.78 -14.72
C LEU A 246 11.48 -9.75 -16.25
N LYS A 247 10.58 -9.05 -16.96
CA LYS A 247 10.67 -8.89 -18.42
C LYS A 247 12.02 -8.30 -18.83
N GLY A 248 12.44 -7.21 -18.18
CA GLY A 248 13.72 -6.55 -18.46
C GLY A 248 14.91 -7.49 -18.27
N ILE A 249 14.99 -8.18 -17.13
CA ILE A 249 16.06 -9.14 -16.84
C ILE A 249 16.03 -10.32 -17.82
N TYR A 250 14.84 -10.83 -18.14
CA TYR A 250 14.67 -11.98 -19.02
C TYR A 250 15.12 -11.66 -20.46
N GLU A 251 14.69 -10.53 -21.00
CA GLU A 251 15.07 -10.08 -22.35
C GLU A 251 16.55 -9.73 -22.44
N GLU A 252 17.13 -9.15 -21.39
CA GLU A 252 18.57 -8.86 -21.34
C GLU A 252 19.41 -10.14 -21.29
N ARG A 253 18.99 -11.13 -20.49
CA ARG A 253 19.77 -12.36 -20.27
C ARG A 253 19.57 -13.42 -21.35
N PHE A 254 18.39 -13.50 -21.95
CA PHE A 254 18.03 -14.52 -22.93
C PHE A 254 17.67 -13.89 -24.28
N LYS A 255 18.65 -13.28 -24.95
CA LYS A 255 18.47 -12.54 -26.22
C LYS A 255 17.94 -13.39 -27.39
N GLU A 256 18.12 -14.70 -27.33
CA GLU A 256 17.63 -15.64 -28.36
C GLU A 256 16.20 -16.13 -28.10
N SER A 257 15.61 -15.79 -26.94
CA SER A 257 14.24 -16.16 -26.61
C SER A 257 13.23 -15.26 -27.35
N PRO A 258 12.02 -15.75 -27.66
CA PRO A 258 10.94 -14.93 -28.25
C PRO A 258 10.46 -13.74 -27.39
N GLY A 259 11.08 -13.48 -26.23
CA GLY A 259 10.74 -12.39 -25.32
C GLY A 259 9.43 -12.61 -24.58
N ILE A 260 9.08 -11.65 -23.72
CA ILE A 260 7.81 -11.68 -22.97
C ILE A 260 6.94 -10.56 -23.49
N ASN A 261 5.99 -10.87 -24.37
CA ASN A 261 5.01 -9.90 -24.82
C ASN A 261 3.79 -9.85 -23.88
N PHE A 262 2.98 -8.80 -24.04
CA PHE A 262 1.83 -8.56 -23.17
C PHE A 262 0.79 -9.69 -23.20
N ALA A 263 0.52 -10.24 -24.39
CA ALA A 263 -0.48 -11.29 -24.56
C ALA A 263 0.00 -12.64 -23.99
N SER A 264 1.26 -13.02 -24.21
CA SER A 264 1.82 -14.27 -23.68
C SER A 264 1.90 -14.23 -22.16
N TRP A 265 2.24 -13.08 -21.58
CA TRP A 265 2.18 -12.88 -20.13
C TRP A 265 0.77 -13.06 -19.60
N MET A 266 -0.23 -12.40 -20.19
CA MET A 266 -1.61 -12.53 -19.74
C MET A 266 -2.13 -13.97 -19.84
N LEU A 267 -1.85 -14.66 -20.94
CA LEU A 267 -2.25 -16.06 -21.12
C LEU A 267 -1.63 -16.98 -20.05
N TYR A 268 -0.43 -16.67 -19.58
CA TYR A 268 0.24 -17.41 -18.52
C TYR A 268 -0.25 -17.01 -17.12
N ALA A 269 -0.33 -15.71 -16.84
CA ALA A 269 -0.52 -15.17 -15.49
C ALA A 269 -2.00 -15.05 -15.09
N VAL A 270 -2.92 -14.74 -16.00
CA VAL A 270 -4.35 -14.58 -15.69
C VAL A 270 -4.97 -15.87 -15.14
N PRO A 271 -4.72 -17.07 -15.70
CA PRO A 271 -5.26 -18.31 -15.11
C PRO A 271 -4.79 -18.53 -13.67
N ALA A 272 -3.51 -18.29 -13.40
CA ALA A 272 -2.94 -18.40 -12.06
C ALA A 272 -3.51 -17.34 -11.10
N MET A 273 -3.67 -16.10 -11.57
CA MET A 273 -4.29 -15.01 -10.83
C MET A 273 -5.74 -15.35 -10.44
N LEU A 274 -6.55 -15.85 -11.37
CA LEU A 274 -7.94 -16.24 -11.10
C LEU A 274 -8.03 -17.37 -10.08
N LEU A 275 -7.15 -18.37 -10.19
CA LEU A 275 -7.08 -19.47 -9.24
C LEU A 275 -6.69 -18.99 -7.84
N MET A 276 -5.63 -18.18 -7.73
CA MET A 276 -5.22 -17.60 -6.44
C MET A 276 -6.31 -16.70 -5.86
N GLY A 277 -6.93 -15.85 -6.68
CA GLY A 277 -8.03 -14.98 -6.27
C GLY A 277 -9.21 -15.76 -5.71
N LEU A 278 -9.62 -16.85 -6.38
CA LEU A 278 -10.69 -17.71 -5.91
C LEU A 278 -10.33 -18.39 -4.58
N LEU A 279 -9.12 -18.92 -4.45
CA LEU A 279 -8.65 -19.58 -3.22
C LEU A 279 -8.57 -18.60 -2.04
N THR A 280 -8.05 -17.39 -2.26
CA THR A 280 -7.98 -16.34 -1.24
C THR A 280 -9.36 -15.86 -0.84
N TRP A 281 -10.26 -15.64 -1.80
CA TRP A 281 -11.64 -15.27 -1.49
C TRP A 281 -12.33 -16.38 -0.68
N LEU A 282 -12.23 -17.65 -1.09
CA LEU A 282 -12.79 -18.77 -0.33
C LEU A 282 -12.22 -18.84 1.09
N TRP A 283 -10.92 -18.64 1.26
CA TRP A 283 -10.28 -18.62 2.57
C TRP A 283 -10.85 -17.50 3.46
N LEU A 284 -11.00 -16.28 2.94
CA LEU A 284 -11.63 -15.17 3.66
C LEU A 284 -13.07 -15.49 4.07
N GLN A 285 -13.84 -16.13 3.18
CA GLN A 285 -15.22 -16.54 3.45
C GLN A 285 -15.32 -17.61 4.55
N ILE A 286 -14.38 -18.55 4.59
CA ILE A 286 -14.33 -19.63 5.60
C ILE A 286 -13.91 -19.10 6.97
N MET A 287 -12.94 -18.17 6.98
CA MET A 287 -12.34 -17.65 8.21
C MET A 287 -13.25 -16.64 8.92
N TYR A 288 -13.90 -15.74 8.16
CA TYR A 288 -14.59 -14.59 8.72
C TYR A 288 -16.11 -14.53 8.42
N MET A 289 -16.61 -15.25 7.42
CA MET A 289 -18.05 -15.25 7.04
C MET A 289 -18.74 -16.60 7.27
N GLY A 290 -18.09 -17.51 8.01
CA GLY A 290 -18.67 -18.78 8.45
C GLY A 290 -19.21 -19.66 7.32
N LEU A 291 -18.57 -19.67 6.14
CA LEU A 291 -19.08 -20.38 4.95
C LEU A 291 -19.46 -21.85 5.21
N PHE A 292 -18.66 -22.56 6.01
CA PHE A 292 -18.90 -23.95 6.43
C PHE A 292 -19.37 -24.09 7.89
N ARG A 293 -19.75 -22.98 8.53
CA ARG A 293 -20.21 -22.93 9.93
C ARG A 293 -21.52 -22.14 10.03
N PRO A 294 -22.64 -22.66 9.51
CA PRO A 294 -23.91 -21.92 9.43
C PRO A 294 -24.50 -21.55 10.80
N THR A 295 -24.07 -22.21 11.87
CA THR A 295 -24.50 -21.93 13.25
C THR A 295 -23.65 -20.88 13.97
N SER A 296 -22.52 -20.43 13.40
CA SER A 296 -21.64 -19.45 14.03
C SER A 296 -22.27 -18.07 14.11
N GLU A 297 -21.80 -17.25 15.06
CA GLU A 297 -22.24 -15.86 15.20
C GLU A 297 -21.95 -15.05 13.93
N ASP A 298 -20.81 -15.28 13.28
CA ASP A 298 -20.45 -14.64 12.01
C ASP A 298 -21.44 -14.96 10.88
N ALA A 299 -21.85 -16.23 10.76
CA ALA A 299 -22.79 -16.65 9.71
C ALA A 299 -24.19 -16.05 9.91
N LYS A 300 -24.57 -15.78 11.17
CA LYS A 300 -25.81 -15.07 11.51
C LYS A 300 -25.68 -13.57 11.24
N ALA A 301 -24.55 -12.97 11.58
CA ALA A 301 -24.29 -11.53 11.41
C ALA A 301 -24.35 -11.07 9.95
N ILE A 302 -23.97 -11.93 8.99
CA ILE A 302 -23.99 -11.61 7.57
C ILE A 302 -25.34 -11.86 6.87
N ASN A 303 -26.33 -12.43 7.56
CA ASN A 303 -27.60 -12.79 6.95
C ASN A 303 -28.58 -11.60 6.96
N ILE A 304 -28.56 -10.84 5.87
CA ILE A 304 -29.30 -9.57 5.71
C ILE A 304 -30.72 -9.72 5.15
N GLY A 305 -31.13 -10.93 4.76
CA GLY A 305 -32.45 -11.20 4.18
C GLY A 305 -32.74 -10.47 2.87
N ALA A 306 -33.91 -10.73 2.27
CA ALA A 306 -34.28 -10.18 0.96
C ALA A 306 -34.50 -8.65 0.98
N GLN A 307 -34.87 -8.09 2.14
CA GLN A 307 -35.03 -6.64 2.33
C GLN A 307 -33.67 -5.94 2.26
N GLY A 308 -32.65 -6.50 2.93
CA GLY A 308 -31.30 -5.94 2.94
C GLY A 308 -30.60 -5.98 1.58
N GLU A 309 -30.82 -7.06 0.83
CA GLU A 309 -30.31 -7.15 -0.55
C GLU A 309 -30.87 -6.05 -1.46
N LYS A 310 -32.16 -5.71 -1.33
CA LYS A 310 -32.77 -4.62 -2.12
C LYS A 310 -32.20 -3.26 -1.77
N VAL A 311 -31.95 -3.02 -0.49
CA VAL A 311 -31.39 -1.76 0.00
C VAL A 311 -29.95 -1.60 -0.52
N ALA A 312 -29.09 -2.60 -0.32
CA ALA A 312 -27.73 -2.57 -0.86
C ALA A 312 -27.71 -2.37 -2.39
N ALA A 313 -28.64 -3.00 -3.13
CA ALA A 313 -28.78 -2.78 -4.57
C ALA A 313 -29.11 -1.32 -4.93
N SER A 314 -30.01 -0.68 -4.17
CA SER A 314 -30.40 0.71 -4.41
C SER A 314 -29.25 1.70 -4.21
N VAL A 315 -28.35 1.40 -3.26
CA VAL A 315 -27.18 2.21 -2.93
C VAL A 315 -26.15 2.16 -4.06
N ILE A 316 -25.87 0.95 -4.54
CA ILE A 316 -24.99 0.75 -5.71
C ILE A 316 -25.58 1.47 -6.93
N GLU A 317 -26.90 1.42 -7.12
CA GLU A 317 -27.57 2.12 -8.21
C GLU A 317 -27.49 3.64 -8.08
N GLN A 318 -27.63 4.17 -6.86
CA GLN A 318 -27.46 5.60 -6.60
C GLN A 318 -26.02 6.05 -6.90
N LYS A 319 -25.01 5.31 -6.42
CA LYS A 319 -23.59 5.58 -6.72
C LYS A 319 -23.30 5.52 -8.22
N TYR A 320 -23.95 4.61 -8.93
CA TYR A 320 -23.81 4.53 -10.39
C TYR A 320 -24.40 5.75 -11.09
N LYS A 321 -25.54 6.27 -10.61
CA LYS A 321 -26.16 7.49 -11.15
C LYS A 321 -25.33 8.74 -10.85
N GLU A 322 -24.67 8.81 -9.69
CA GLU A 322 -23.79 9.92 -9.29
C GLU A 322 -22.60 10.11 -10.25
N LEU A 323 -22.15 9.07 -10.95
CA LEU A 323 -21.02 9.15 -11.91
C LEU A 323 -21.34 9.89 -13.21
N GLY A 324 -22.62 10.13 -13.52
CA GLY A 324 -23.05 10.85 -14.73
C GLY A 324 -22.71 10.14 -16.07
N PRO A 325 -23.09 10.74 -17.21
CA PRO A 325 -22.78 10.21 -18.54
C PRO A 325 -21.26 10.28 -18.84
N ILE A 326 -20.78 9.47 -19.80
CA ILE A 326 -19.39 9.56 -20.27
C ILE A 326 -19.26 10.89 -21.00
N THR A 327 -18.41 11.78 -20.49
CA THR A 327 -18.05 13.04 -21.16
C THR A 327 -16.66 12.91 -21.74
#